data_AF-A0A7W6CV40-F1
#
_entry.id   AF-A0A7W6CV40-F1
#
_cell.length_a   1.000
_cell.length_b   1.000
_cell.length_c   1.000
_cell.angle_alpha   90.00
_cell.angle_beta   90.00
_cell.angle_gamma   90.00
#
_symmetry.space_group_name_H-M   'P 1'
#
loop_
_entity.id
_entity.type
_entity.pdbx_description
1 polymer ?
#
loop_
_entity_poly.entity_id
_entity_poly.type
_entity_poly.pdbx_seq_one_letter_code
_entity_poly.pdbx_strand_id
1 'polypeptide(L)'
;MLSNMVRGLVFLASAAALAGCVDRANGPMLSPVNPLDPPLNPPGIAHTMCVAEGNVMYGEARRQYEARAQMSRYAIDPANQEAQARAAARRQYVTCISSQGYRAIYDQ
;
A
#
# COMPACT_ATOMS: atom_id res chain seq x y z
N MET A 1 31.62 0.40 23.50
CA MET A 1 30.85 1.26 22.59
C MET A 1 30.81 0.74 21.16
N LEU A 2 31.95 0.45 20.51
CA LEU A 2 31.97 -0.12 19.14
C LEU A 2 31.13 -1.39 18.96
N SER A 3 31.20 -2.33 19.90
CA SER A 3 30.46 -3.61 19.83
C SER A 3 28.93 -3.44 19.77
N ASN A 4 28.37 -2.49 20.53
CA ASN A 4 26.94 -2.21 20.53
C ASN A 4 26.51 -1.50 19.23
N MET A 5 27.38 -0.65 18.68
CA MET A 5 27.12 0.08 17.45
C MET A 5 27.12 -0.85 16.23
N VAL A 6 28.08 -1.79 16.17
CA VAL A 6 28.14 -2.84 15.16
C VAL A 6 26.92 -3.77 15.26
N ARG A 7 26.51 -4.17 16.46
CA ARG A 7 25.28 -4.96 16.66
C ARG A 7 24.03 -4.23 16.20
N GLY A 8 23.92 -2.93 16.45
CA GLY A 8 22.82 -2.10 15.97
C GLY A 8 22.76 -2.02 14.44
N LEU A 9 23.92 -1.84 13.79
CA LEU A 9 24.04 -1.83 12.33
C LEU A 9 23.67 -3.18 11.70
N VAL A 10 24.10 -4.30 12.30
CA VAL A 10 23.74 -5.64 11.83
C VAL A 10 22.24 -5.91 12.01
N PHE A 11 21.64 -5.45 13.12
CA PHE A 11 20.19 -5.53 13.33
C PHE A 11 19.40 -4.71 12.30
N LEU A 12 19.85 -3.49 12.00
CA LEU A 12 19.22 -2.64 10.98
C LEU A 12 19.37 -3.24 9.57
N ALA A 13 20.55 -3.77 9.24
CA ALA A 13 20.80 -4.40 7.95
C ALA A 13 19.97 -5.69 7.77
N SER A 14 19.85 -6.50 8.83
CA SER A 14 19.01 -7.71 8.81
C SER A 14 17.52 -7.38 8.79
N ALA A 15 17.06 -6.36 9.52
CA ALA A 15 15.68 -5.87 9.42
C ALA A 15 15.37 -5.32 8.01
N ALA A 16 16.31 -4.59 7.39
CA ALA A 16 16.16 -4.09 6.02
C ALA A 16 16.18 -5.23 4.98
N ALA A 17 17.02 -6.24 5.17
CA ALA A 17 17.07 -7.42 4.31
C ALA A 17 15.78 -8.26 4.44
N LEU A 18 15.30 -8.47 5.67
CA LEU A 18 14.03 -9.13 5.94
C LEU A 18 12.86 -8.33 5.37
N ALA A 19 12.86 -7.00 5.50
CA ALA A 19 11.86 -6.13 4.86
C ALA A 19 11.92 -6.18 3.32
N GLY A 20 13.10 -6.37 2.72
CA GLY A 20 13.25 -6.60 1.29
C GLY A 20 12.70 -7.96 0.82
N CYS A 21 12.60 -8.93 1.73
CA CYS A 21 11.98 -10.24 1.51
C CYS A 21 10.49 -10.26 1.91
N VAL A 22 9.99 -9.23 2.59
CA VAL A 22 8.57 -9.06 2.92
C VAL A 22 7.87 -8.57 1.65
N ASP A 23 7.36 -9.56 0.93
CA ASP A 23 6.28 -9.45 -0.04
C ASP A 23 6.61 -8.91 -1.44
N ARG A 24 7.81 -9.21 -1.96
CA ARG A 24 8.02 -9.13 -3.42
C ARG A 24 7.18 -10.15 -4.20
N ALA A 25 6.67 -11.19 -3.53
CA ALA A 25 5.87 -12.24 -4.14
C ALA A 25 4.40 -11.86 -4.36
N ASN A 26 3.80 -10.98 -3.54
CA ASN A 26 2.42 -10.49 -3.74
C ASN A 26 2.33 -8.98 -4.02
N GLY A 27 3.45 -8.26 -3.96
CA GLY A 27 3.51 -6.85 -4.31
C GLY A 27 3.46 -6.63 -5.82
N PRO A 28 2.71 -5.63 -6.32
CA PRO A 28 2.68 -5.34 -7.75
C PRO A 28 4.06 -4.88 -8.25
N MET A 29 4.47 -5.39 -9.40
CA MET A 29 5.62 -4.86 -10.11
C MET A 29 5.25 -3.49 -10.70
N LEU A 30 6.01 -2.46 -10.33
CA LEU A 30 5.79 -1.10 -10.83
C LEU A 30 6.62 -0.86 -12.09
N SER A 31 5.94 -0.73 -13.23
CA SER A 31 6.57 -0.44 -14.51
C SER A 31 6.35 1.03 -14.88
N PRO A 32 7.40 1.80 -15.23
CA PRO A 32 7.24 3.18 -15.71
C PRO A 32 6.35 3.21 -16.95
N VAL A 33 5.39 4.13 -16.99
CA VAL A 33 4.47 4.27 -18.13
C VAL A 33 5.20 4.87 -19.35
N ASN A 34 6.18 5.74 -19.12
CA ASN A 34 6.98 6.38 -20.15
C ASN A 34 8.48 6.25 -19.82
N PRO A 35 9.31 5.65 -20.68
CA PRO A 35 10.75 5.55 -20.45
C PRO A 35 11.50 6.88 -20.65
N LEU A 36 10.88 7.87 -21.31
CA LEU A 36 11.48 9.19 -21.59
C LEU A 36 11.12 10.25 -20.55
N ASP A 37 10.16 9.96 -19.66
CA ASP A 37 9.75 10.86 -18.59
C ASP A 37 9.93 10.14 -17.25
N PRO A 38 10.96 10.50 -16.46
CA PRO A 38 11.26 9.78 -15.24
C PRO A 38 10.11 9.90 -14.22
N PRO A 39 9.72 8.81 -13.55
CA PRO A 39 8.73 8.85 -12.49
C PRO A 39 9.10 9.84 -11.39
N LEU A 40 8.08 10.45 -10.76
CA LEU A 40 8.23 11.46 -9.69
C LEU A 40 9.05 10.94 -8.51
N ASN A 41 8.93 9.65 -8.21
CA ASN A 41 9.63 8.99 -7.11
C ASN A 41 10.16 7.62 -7.55
N PRO A 42 11.23 7.11 -6.94
CA PRO A 42 11.65 5.72 -7.09
C PRO A 42 10.51 4.74 -6.76
N PRO A 43 10.47 3.54 -7.37
CA PRO A 43 9.32 2.64 -7.28
C PRO A 43 9.04 2.18 -5.84
N GLY A 44 10.08 1.97 -5.03
CA GLY A 44 9.91 1.61 -3.61
C GLY A 44 9.25 2.73 -2.79
N ILE A 45 9.57 3.99 -3.08
CA ILE A 45 8.99 5.16 -2.38
C ILE A 45 7.54 5.38 -2.86
N ALA A 46 7.32 5.31 -4.17
CA ALA A 46 5.98 5.40 -4.73
C ALA A 46 5.05 4.30 -4.16
N HIS A 47 5.56 3.07 -4.05
CA HIS A 47 4.80 1.96 -3.47
C HIS A 47 4.40 2.24 -2.01
N THR A 48 5.36 2.57 -1.14
CA THR A 48 5.09 2.76 0.29
C THR A 48 4.14 3.93 0.55
N MET A 49 4.33 5.03 -0.17
CA MET A 49 3.46 6.20 -0.07
C MET A 49 2.03 5.88 -0.51
N CYS A 50 1.87 5.23 -1.67
CA CYS A 50 0.55 4.89 -2.19
C CYS A 50 -0.15 3.79 -1.37
N VAL A 51 0.60 2.87 -0.74
CA VAL A 51 0.04 1.92 0.23
C VAL A 51 -0.50 2.66 1.46
N ALA A 52 0.23 3.66 1.96
CA ALA A 52 -0.24 4.47 3.09
C ALA A 52 -1.55 5.21 2.75
N GLU A 53 -1.66 5.83 1.57
CA GLU A 53 -2.90 6.43 1.11
C GLU A 53 -4.04 5.42 0.97
N GLY A 54 -3.75 4.25 0.40
CA GLY A 54 -4.71 3.14 0.30
C GLY A 54 -5.24 2.70 1.67
N ASN A 55 -4.38 2.63 2.69
CA ASN A 55 -4.77 2.27 4.06
C ASN A 55 -5.65 3.33 4.74
N VAL A 56 -5.37 4.61 4.50
CA VAL A 56 -6.25 5.70 4.96
C VAL A 56 -7.62 5.55 4.32
N MET A 57 -7.68 5.37 3.00
CA MET A 57 -8.94 5.18 2.28
C MET A 57 -9.69 3.90 2.68
N TYR A 58 -8.99 2.82 3.02
CA TYR A 58 -9.60 1.62 3.60
C TYR A 58 -10.35 1.95 4.90
N GLY A 59 -9.70 2.66 5.83
CA GLY A 59 -10.29 3.07 7.09
C GLY A 59 -11.48 4.01 6.90
N GLU A 60 -11.36 4.99 5.99
CA GLU A 60 -12.44 5.91 5.66
C GLU A 60 -13.64 5.19 5.03
N ALA A 61 -13.40 4.27 4.10
CA ALA A 61 -14.46 3.49 3.46
C ALA A 61 -15.24 2.64 4.49
N ARG A 62 -14.56 2.07 5.49
CA ARG A 62 -15.22 1.36 6.59
C ARG A 62 -16.11 2.27 7.43
N ARG A 63 -15.60 3.45 7.80
CA ARG A 63 -16.38 4.46 8.55
C ARG A 63 -17.59 4.93 7.75
N GLN A 64 -17.43 5.14 6.43
CA GLN A 64 -18.54 5.50 5.55
C GLN A 64 -19.57 4.38 5.46
N TYR A 65 -19.15 3.11 5.41
CA TYR A 65 -20.07 1.98 5.41
C TYR A 65 -20.86 1.88 6.72
N GLU A 66 -20.19 2.06 7.87
CA GLU A 66 -20.83 2.09 9.19
C GLU A 66 -21.84 3.24 9.29
N ALA A 67 -21.46 4.44 8.85
CA ALA A 67 -22.36 5.59 8.83
C ALA A 67 -23.59 5.34 7.94
N ARG A 68 -23.40 4.73 6.76
CA ARG A 68 -24.53 4.34 5.88
C ARG A 68 -25.43 3.33 6.58
N ALA A 69 -24.87 2.26 7.15
CA ALA A 69 -25.64 1.23 7.86
C ALA A 69 -26.47 1.82 9.01
N GLN A 70 -25.91 2.75 9.77
CA GLN A 70 -26.61 3.48 10.84
C GLN A 70 -27.78 4.32 10.29
N MET A 71 -27.56 5.07 9.20
CA MET A 71 -28.62 5.90 8.58
C MET A 71 -29.76 5.07 8.01
N SER A 72 -29.47 3.95 7.36
CA SER A 72 -30.47 3.07 6.74
C SER A 72 -30.97 1.94 7.64
N ARG A 73 -30.53 1.89 8.91
CA ARG A 73 -30.97 0.94 9.93
C ARG A 73 -30.87 -0.55 9.53
N TYR A 74 -29.84 -0.91 8.76
CA TYR A 74 -29.57 -2.32 8.43
C TYR A 74 -28.36 -2.85 9.22
N ALA A 75 -28.31 -4.16 9.42
CA ALA A 75 -27.21 -4.82 10.11
C ALA A 75 -25.94 -4.81 9.25
N ILE A 76 -24.81 -4.40 9.81
CA ILE A 76 -23.52 -4.39 9.11
C ILE A 76 -23.16 -5.82 8.71
N ASP A 77 -23.13 -6.08 7.41
CA ASP A 77 -22.49 -7.27 6.85
C ASP A 77 -20.96 -7.06 6.81
N PRO A 78 -20.19 -7.78 7.64
CA PRO A 78 -18.74 -7.61 7.71
C PRO A 78 -18.03 -8.04 6.42
N ALA A 79 -18.57 -9.00 5.67
CA ALA A 79 -17.96 -9.46 4.43
C ALA A 79 -18.08 -8.39 3.34
N ASN A 80 -19.26 -7.78 3.20
CA ASN A 80 -19.49 -6.69 2.25
C ASN A 80 -18.76 -5.40 2.66
N GLN A 81 -18.69 -5.09 3.95
CA GLN A 81 -17.90 -3.97 4.45
C GLN A 81 -16.42 -4.12 4.06
N GLU A 82 -15.84 -5.29 4.32
CA GLU A 82 -14.44 -5.59 3.99
C GLU A 82 -14.18 -5.53 2.48
N ALA A 83 -15.07 -6.11 1.67
CA ALA A 83 -14.96 -6.07 0.22
C ALA A 83 -14.98 -4.65 -0.34
N GLN A 84 -15.89 -3.80 0.16
CA GLN A 84 -15.97 -2.40 -0.26
C GLN A 84 -14.76 -1.59 0.18
N ALA A 85 -14.30 -1.79 1.41
CA ALA A 85 -13.13 -1.10 1.94
C ALA A 85 -11.85 -1.48 1.15
N ARG A 86 -11.65 -2.77 0.86
CA ARG A 86 -10.54 -3.23 0.01
C ARG A 86 -10.63 -2.68 -1.41
N ALA A 87 -11.83 -2.65 -1.99
CA ALA A 87 -12.03 -2.10 -3.33
C ALA A 87 -11.71 -0.59 -3.37
N ALA A 88 -12.11 0.16 -2.35
CA ALA A 88 -11.80 1.58 -2.23
C ALA A 88 -10.28 1.81 -2.09
N ALA A 89 -9.63 1.07 -1.18
CA ALA A 89 -8.19 1.12 -0.97
C ALA A 89 -7.41 0.80 -2.26
N ARG A 90 -7.82 -0.25 -2.99
CA ARG A 90 -7.19 -0.64 -4.26
C ARG A 90 -7.33 0.45 -5.32
N ARG A 91 -8.49 1.10 -5.43
CA ARG A 91 -8.68 2.22 -6.37
C ARG A 91 -7.78 3.39 -6.00
N GLN A 92 -7.69 3.75 -4.72
CA GLN A 92 -6.80 4.83 -4.28
C GLN A 92 -5.34 4.50 -4.60
N TYR A 93 -4.90 3.29 -4.27
CA TYR A 93 -3.55 2.83 -4.55
C TYR A 93 -3.21 2.92 -6.04
N VAL A 94 -4.08 2.41 -6.92
CA VAL A 94 -3.85 2.45 -8.37
C VAL A 94 -3.81 3.89 -8.89
N THR A 95 -4.71 4.76 -8.41
CA THR A 95 -4.71 6.18 -8.77
C THR A 95 -3.40 6.86 -8.35
N CYS A 96 -2.97 6.65 -7.11
CA CYS A 96 -1.70 7.21 -6.62
C CYS A 96 -0.51 6.71 -7.46
N ILE A 97 -0.40 5.39 -7.69
CA ILE A 97 0.68 4.82 -8.51
C ILE A 97 0.67 5.38 -9.94
N SER A 98 -0.52 5.56 -10.54
CA SER A 98 -0.65 6.15 -11.88
C SER A 98 -0.18 7.61 -11.91
N SER A 99 -0.47 8.39 -10.86
CA SER A 99 0.01 9.76 -10.74
C SER A 99 1.53 9.85 -10.55
N GLN A 100 2.16 8.82 -9.98
CA GLN A 100 3.61 8.72 -9.87
C GLN A 100 4.31 8.35 -11.19
N GLY A 101 3.56 8.09 -12.26
CA GLY A 101 4.09 7.69 -13.57
C GLY A 101 4.31 6.19 -13.71
N TYR A 102 3.71 5.38 -12.84
CA TYR A 102 3.84 3.92 -12.84
C TYR A 102 2.54 3.22 -13.22
N ARG A 103 2.67 2.02 -13.78
CA ARG A 103 1.63 1.02 -13.90
C ARG A 103 1.92 -0.12 -12.94
N ALA A 104 0.95 -0.45 -12.09
CA ALA A 104 1.00 -1.64 -11.25
C ALA A 104 0.65 -2.89 -12.09
N ILE A 105 1.57 -3.84 -12.16
CA ILE A 105 1.40 -5.14 -12.80
C ILE A 105 1.33 -6.18 -11.68
N TYR A 106 0.26 -6.95 -11.63
CA TYR A 106 0.08 -8.04 -10.68
C TYR A 106 0.34 -9.34 -11.45
N ASP A 107 1.19 -10.23 -10.92
CA ASP A 107 1.27 -11.60 -11.43
C ASP A 107 -0.09 -12.27 -11.16
N GLN A 108 -0.63 -12.94 -12.18
CA GLN A 108 -1.92 -13.64 -12.10
C GLN A 108 -1.75 -15.04 -11.52
#